data_AF-A0A848LVH8-F1
#
_entry.id   AF-A0A848LVH8-F1
#
_cell.length_a   1.000
_cell.length_b   1.000
_cell.length_c   1.000
_cell.angle_alpha   90.00
_cell.angle_beta   90.00
_cell.angle_gamma   90.00
#
_symmetry.space_group_name_H-M   'P 1'
#
loop_
_entity.id
_entity.type
_entity.pdbx_description
1 polymer ?
#
loop_
_entity_poly.entity_id
_entity_poly.type
_entity_poly.pdbx_seq_one_letter_code
_entity_poly.pdbx_strand_id
1 'polypeptide(L)'
;MTLSSNGPSRRARVLWVAGLASLGLVGCGEALEAPEAAAREPVMTFEQFRAQAWHESDTDIYVIDGDVPVLGEKGLRELYQDYVREARGEEDGLGTQRAPLIVNRVNGADDRWGYSRQRNIPYCVSTAFGSNYNTVVQAMAQAAAAWHQVNVRFQHRSDQDGNCNASNPNVIFDVRPTSGQGYLARAFFPSYPRASRNVLIDASSFGNNAPWTLTGILRHELGHTLGFRHEHTRPESRTCFEDNNWRALTGYDAASVMHYPQCNGSNRGDLVLTGADVSGAHALYGPLADRDVDVPFYLLNYGDLTNAFGATGWDAARSHWAGAGTAEGRRSSAHFDVRYYLAIHGDLVAAFGPTNWTAARDHFLTAGIPEGRRSSLEFDVRYYLAANADLAAAFGNNYAAALDHWRVQGLFEGRRASADFDVKYYLASNPDLQAAFGATNYPAAMDHWIFTGRAQGRRGAP
;
A
#
# COMPACT_ATOMS: atom_id res chain seq x y z
N MET A 1 42.44 -42.90 -38.63
CA MET A 1 43.88 -42.72 -38.85
C MET A 1 44.21 -41.27 -38.55
N THR A 2 44.61 -40.99 -37.30
CA THR A 2 46.00 -40.69 -36.84
C THR A 2 46.41 -39.22 -37.10
N LEU A 3 46.38 -38.39 -36.05
CA LEU A 3 47.52 -37.73 -35.33
C LEU A 3 48.03 -36.48 -36.07
N SER A 4 48.14 -35.28 -35.50
CA SER A 4 48.86 -34.83 -34.28
C SER A 4 48.40 -33.39 -33.92
N SER A 5 47.70 -33.13 -32.81
CA SER A 5 48.14 -32.62 -31.47
C SER A 5 48.79 -31.22 -31.41
N ASN A 6 48.04 -30.24 -30.87
CA ASN A 6 48.52 -29.03 -30.19
C ASN A 6 48.24 -29.18 -28.67
N GLY A 7 49.19 -28.74 -27.84
CA GLY A 7 49.28 -29.08 -26.41
C GLY A 7 48.39 -28.28 -25.43
N PRO A 8 48.28 -28.70 -24.15
CA PRO A 8 47.34 -28.12 -23.18
C PRO A 8 47.94 -27.61 -21.84
N SER A 9 47.07 -26.88 -21.12
CA SER A 9 46.92 -26.83 -19.64
C SER A 9 47.92 -25.97 -18.83
N ARG A 10 47.57 -25.28 -17.73
CA ARG A 10 46.65 -25.63 -16.62
C ARG A 10 46.07 -24.39 -15.93
N ARG A 11 44.79 -24.46 -15.55
CA ARG A 11 44.19 -23.74 -14.41
C ARG A 11 44.09 -24.73 -13.25
N ALA A 12 44.41 -24.31 -12.03
CA ALA A 12 43.97 -24.99 -10.81
C ALA A 12 43.86 -24.00 -9.64
N ARG A 13 42.83 -24.24 -8.83
CA ARG A 13 42.37 -23.54 -7.62
C ARG A 13 43.37 -23.70 -6.45
N VAL A 14 43.19 -22.92 -5.38
CA VAL A 14 42.81 -23.39 -4.02
C VAL A 14 42.92 -22.24 -2.97
N LEU A 15 42.00 -22.33 -2.00
CA LEU A 15 41.70 -21.48 -0.83
C LEU A 15 42.66 -21.60 0.37
N TRP A 16 42.42 -20.69 1.34
CA TRP A 16 42.70 -20.70 2.80
C TRP A 16 44.03 -20.03 3.22
N VAL A 17 44.20 -19.33 4.36
CA VAL A 17 43.57 -19.31 5.71
C VAL A 17 43.73 -17.89 6.33
N ALA A 18 42.89 -17.60 7.32
CA ALA A 18 42.88 -16.46 8.23
C ALA A 18 44.13 -16.29 9.14
N GLY A 19 44.28 -15.09 9.73
CA GLY A 19 44.63 -14.98 11.16
C GLY A 19 45.86 -14.12 11.55
N LEU A 20 45.54 -13.04 12.26
CA LEU A 20 46.22 -12.48 13.46
C LEU A 20 47.46 -11.57 13.34
N ALA A 21 47.23 -10.35 13.86
CA ALA A 21 47.99 -9.66 14.92
C ALA A 21 49.29 -8.89 14.59
N SER A 22 49.13 -7.56 14.55
CA SER A 22 49.89 -6.51 15.26
C SER A 22 51.42 -6.59 15.37
N LEU A 23 52.12 -5.53 14.90
CA LEU A 23 52.91 -4.58 15.71
C LEU A 23 53.73 -3.61 14.82
N GLY A 24 53.69 -2.31 15.17
CA GLY A 24 54.90 -1.48 15.31
C GLY A 24 55.59 -0.83 14.10
N LEU A 25 55.19 0.42 13.84
CA LEU A 25 56.02 1.65 13.89
C LEU A 25 57.19 1.93 12.88
N VAL A 26 57.05 3.13 12.28
CA VAL A 26 58.04 4.13 11.79
C VAL A 26 58.69 3.94 10.41
N GLY A 27 58.47 4.92 9.53
CA GLY A 27 59.59 5.50 8.78
C GLY A 27 59.32 6.05 7.37
N CYS A 28 59.16 7.38 7.31
CA CYS A 28 59.47 8.30 6.21
C CYS A 28 58.59 8.27 4.95
N GLY A 29 57.92 9.42 4.73
CA GLY A 29 57.01 9.64 3.62
C GLY A 29 57.71 10.13 2.36
N GLU A 30 57.16 9.70 1.24
CA GLU A 30 57.12 10.48 0.01
C GLU A 30 55.68 10.95 -0.17
N ALA A 31 55.50 12.25 -0.36
CA ALA A 31 54.20 12.86 -0.59
C ALA A 31 53.68 12.38 -1.95
N LEU A 32 52.74 11.44 -1.95
CA LEU A 32 51.88 11.20 -3.10
C LEU A 32 50.87 12.35 -3.13
N GLU A 33 51.00 13.21 -4.14
CA GLU A 33 49.99 14.22 -4.46
C GLU A 33 48.61 13.55 -4.52
N ALA A 34 47.70 14.03 -3.68
CA ALA A 34 46.31 13.60 -3.73
C ALA A 34 45.74 13.95 -5.12
N PRO A 35 45.00 13.06 -5.78
CA PRO A 35 44.37 13.39 -7.04
C PRO A 35 43.46 14.61 -6.83
N GLU A 36 43.64 15.59 -7.71
CA GLU A 36 42.84 16.81 -7.80
C GLU A 36 41.36 16.44 -7.72
N ALA A 37 40.63 17.02 -6.76
CA ALA A 37 39.22 16.75 -6.57
C ALA A 37 38.50 17.03 -7.90
N ALA A 38 37.90 15.99 -8.49
CA ALA A 38 37.07 16.13 -9.67
C ALA A 38 36.07 17.28 -9.42
N ALA A 39 36.09 18.29 -10.29
CA ALA A 39 35.20 19.43 -10.19
C ALA A 39 33.75 18.93 -10.08
N ARG A 40 33.09 19.22 -8.95
CA ARG A 40 31.67 18.89 -8.78
C ARG A 40 30.88 19.62 -9.87
N GLU A 41 30.01 18.89 -10.57
CA GLU A 41 29.10 19.47 -11.56
C GLU A 41 28.37 20.68 -10.95
N PRO A 42 28.23 21.80 -11.70
CA PRO A 42 27.60 22.99 -11.17
C PRO A 42 26.14 22.72 -10.82
N VAL A 43 25.76 23.03 -9.58
CA VAL A 43 24.36 22.95 -9.11
C VAL A 43 23.49 23.84 -10.00
N MET A 44 22.40 23.30 -10.52
CA MET A 44 21.47 24.06 -11.35
C MET A 44 20.96 25.28 -10.59
N THR A 45 20.72 26.38 -11.31
CA THR A 45 20.00 27.54 -10.77
C THR A 45 18.51 27.22 -10.62
N PHE A 46 17.79 27.99 -9.79
CA PHE A 46 16.34 27.82 -9.65
C PHE A 46 15.60 27.95 -10.98
N GLU A 47 16.02 28.86 -11.87
CA GLU A 47 15.39 29.02 -13.19
C GLU A 47 15.61 27.81 -14.09
N GLN A 48 16.79 27.18 -14.04
CA GLN A 48 17.08 25.94 -14.77
C GLN A 48 16.28 24.76 -14.21
N PHE A 49 16.16 24.67 -12.88
CA PHE A 49 15.35 23.65 -12.21
C PHE A 49 13.86 23.83 -12.54
N ARG A 50 13.35 25.06 -12.44
CA ARG A 50 11.97 25.42 -12.80
C ARG A 50 11.65 25.14 -14.26
N ALA A 51 12.61 25.34 -15.17
CA ALA A 51 12.42 25.05 -16.58
C ALA A 51 12.28 23.55 -16.90
N GLN A 52 12.62 22.65 -15.97
CA GLN A 52 12.38 21.21 -16.11
C GLN A 52 10.96 20.80 -15.71
N ALA A 53 10.26 21.65 -14.95
CA ALA A 53 8.88 21.40 -14.55
C ALA A 53 7.89 21.91 -15.61
N TRP A 54 6.84 21.14 -15.86
CA TRP A 54 5.69 21.59 -16.65
C TRP A 54 4.76 22.41 -15.77
N HIS A 55 4.60 23.71 -16.05
CA HIS A 55 3.60 24.50 -15.36
C HIS A 55 2.22 24.25 -15.99
N GLU A 56 1.27 23.75 -15.22
CA GLU A 56 -0.10 23.57 -15.71
C GLU A 56 -0.65 24.90 -16.24
N SER A 57 -1.31 24.85 -17.39
CA SER A 57 -1.83 26.06 -18.03
C SER A 57 -2.92 26.76 -17.21
N ASP A 58 -3.61 25.99 -16.36
CA ASP A 58 -4.88 26.38 -15.76
C ASP A 58 -4.82 26.48 -14.23
N THR A 59 -3.69 26.11 -13.63
CA THR A 59 -3.49 26.10 -12.17
C THR A 59 -2.07 26.58 -11.83
N ASP A 60 -1.85 27.03 -10.60
CA ASP A 60 -0.49 27.31 -10.08
C ASP A 60 0.16 26.00 -9.59
N ILE A 61 0.19 24.97 -10.44
CA ILE A 61 0.82 23.67 -10.14
C ILE A 61 1.93 23.44 -11.16
N TYR A 62 3.09 23.07 -10.64
CA TYR A 62 4.22 22.61 -11.44
C TYR A 62 4.25 21.09 -11.41
N VAL A 63 4.23 20.44 -12.56
CA VAL A 63 4.39 18.98 -12.67
C VAL A 63 5.85 18.70 -12.95
N ILE A 64 6.51 18.05 -12.01
CA ILE A 64 7.87 17.54 -12.16
C ILE A 64 7.81 16.10 -12.65
N ASP A 65 8.82 15.71 -13.42
CA ASP A 65 9.04 14.33 -13.86
C ASP A 65 7.83 13.65 -14.47
N GLY A 66 6.98 14.42 -15.15
CA GLY A 66 5.89 13.91 -15.97
C GLY A 66 4.56 13.68 -15.28
N ASP A 67 4.45 13.53 -13.96
CA ASP A 67 3.15 13.31 -13.28
C ASP A 67 3.10 13.70 -11.79
N VAL A 68 4.18 14.23 -11.20
CA VAL A 68 4.19 14.64 -9.79
C VAL A 68 3.86 16.13 -9.70
N PRO A 69 2.66 16.52 -9.22
CA PRO A 69 2.38 17.94 -9.01
C PRO A 69 3.18 18.47 -7.82
N VAL A 70 3.52 19.74 -7.87
CA VAL A 70 4.12 20.55 -6.82
C VAL A 70 3.30 21.82 -6.72
N LEU A 71 2.76 22.09 -5.53
CA LEU A 71 1.81 23.18 -5.32
C LEU A 71 2.54 24.54 -5.31
N GLY A 72 2.34 25.29 -6.39
CA GLY A 72 2.82 26.66 -6.55
C GLY A 72 4.33 26.80 -6.62
N GLU A 73 4.76 28.02 -6.93
CA GLU A 73 6.18 28.35 -7.00
C GLU A 73 6.88 28.20 -5.64
N LYS A 74 6.14 28.37 -4.54
CA LYS A 74 6.67 28.14 -3.20
C LYS A 74 7.07 26.68 -3.00
N GLY A 75 6.19 25.72 -3.34
CA GLY A 75 6.52 24.30 -3.24
C GLY A 75 7.69 23.92 -4.14
N LEU A 76 7.76 24.50 -5.34
CA LEU A 76 8.86 24.28 -6.27
C LEU A 76 10.19 24.84 -5.72
N ARG A 77 10.15 25.97 -5.01
CA ARG A 77 11.32 26.56 -4.34
C ARG A 77 11.77 25.75 -3.13
N GLU A 78 10.85 25.17 -2.36
CA GLU A 78 11.17 24.26 -1.26
C GLU A 78 11.88 23.00 -1.80
N LEU A 79 11.35 22.42 -2.87
CA LEU A 79 11.96 21.29 -3.58
C LEU A 79 13.36 21.62 -4.12
N TYR A 80 13.53 22.79 -4.74
CA TYR A 80 14.84 23.25 -5.21
C TYR A 80 15.84 23.43 -4.07
N GLN A 81 15.40 23.87 -2.88
CA GLN A 81 16.29 23.99 -1.73
C GLN A 81 16.80 22.62 -1.25
N ASP A 82 15.97 21.59 -1.31
CA ASP A 82 16.40 20.20 -1.05
C ASP A 82 17.46 19.75 -2.07
N TYR A 83 17.19 19.95 -3.36
CA TYR A 83 18.14 19.67 -4.44
C TYR A 83 19.50 20.38 -4.23
N VAL A 84 19.50 21.66 -3.84
CA VAL A 84 20.73 22.43 -3.62
C VAL A 84 21.51 21.96 -2.40
N ARG A 85 20.83 21.66 -1.28
CA ARG A 85 21.48 21.14 -0.05
C ARG A 85 22.25 19.86 -0.35
N GLU A 86 21.62 18.97 -1.11
CA GLU A 86 22.21 17.71 -1.52
C GLU A 86 23.37 17.85 -2.49
N ALA A 87 23.20 18.65 -3.55
CA ALA A 87 24.26 18.85 -4.55
C ALA A 87 25.54 19.46 -3.94
N ARG A 88 25.43 20.09 -2.76
CA ARG A 88 26.56 20.64 -1.98
C ARG A 88 27.21 19.62 -1.03
N GLY A 89 26.62 18.44 -0.86
CA GLY A 89 27.13 17.37 0.01
C GLY A 89 27.04 17.73 1.50
N GLU A 90 26.03 18.52 1.88
CA GLU A 90 25.72 18.84 3.28
C GLU A 90 24.87 17.69 3.87
N GLU A 91 25.49 16.52 4.07
CA GLU A 91 24.79 15.33 4.57
C GLU A 91 24.97 15.16 6.10
N ASP A 92 23.85 15.01 6.82
CA ASP A 92 23.80 14.22 8.06
C ASP A 92 23.83 12.75 7.63
N GLY A 93 25.00 12.12 7.77
CA GLY A 93 25.32 10.86 7.13
C GLY A 93 24.30 9.74 7.32
N LEU A 94 23.81 9.20 6.20
CA LEU A 94 23.18 7.88 6.15
C LEU A 94 23.87 7.05 5.07
N GLY A 95 24.69 6.11 5.55
CA GLY A 95 25.59 5.29 4.77
C GLY A 95 24.93 4.41 3.70
N THR A 96 25.74 4.16 2.69
CA THR A 96 25.52 3.24 1.57
C THR A 96 25.28 1.80 2.02
N GLN A 97 24.02 1.37 2.08
CA GLN A 97 23.62 -0.03 1.88
C GLN A 97 22.26 -0.09 1.16
N ARG A 98 22.27 -0.71 -0.05
CA ARG A 98 21.14 -1.16 -0.90
C ARG A 98 19.73 -0.93 -0.30
N ALA A 99 18.93 0.06 -0.74
CA ALA A 99 17.62 0.37 -0.09
C ALA A 99 16.47 1.09 -0.92
N PRO A 100 15.18 0.61 -0.94
CA PRO A 100 14.27 0.54 -2.14
C PRO A 100 12.72 0.76 -2.06
N LEU A 101 11.83 0.52 -3.08
CA LEU A 101 10.41 1.04 -3.23
C LEU A 101 10.06 2.11 -2.23
N ILE A 102 9.98 3.35 -2.70
CA ILE A 102 10.08 4.47 -1.79
C ILE A 102 8.72 5.10 -1.48
N VAL A 103 8.55 5.52 -0.24
CA VAL A 103 7.39 6.31 0.22
C VAL A 103 7.79 7.77 0.39
N ASN A 104 6.95 8.69 -0.07
CA ASN A 104 7.10 10.12 0.14
C ASN A 104 7.15 10.43 1.65
N ARG A 105 7.96 11.41 2.05
CA ARG A 105 8.00 11.87 3.45
C ARG A 105 7.64 13.35 3.56
N VAL A 106 6.80 13.65 4.54
CA VAL A 106 6.40 15.01 4.89
C VAL A 106 6.64 15.21 6.37
N ASN A 107 7.42 16.24 6.74
CA ASN A 107 7.79 16.55 8.13
C ASN A 107 8.39 15.35 8.88
N GLY A 108 9.22 14.54 8.20
CA GLY A 108 9.91 13.39 8.79
C GLY A 108 9.07 12.11 8.94
N ALA A 109 7.78 12.14 8.61
CA ALA A 109 6.89 10.98 8.64
C ALA A 109 6.55 10.49 7.23
N ASP A 110 6.20 9.21 7.11
CA ASP A 110 5.68 8.65 5.85
C ASP A 110 4.36 9.33 5.47
N ASP A 111 4.26 9.76 4.22
CA ASP A 111 3.04 10.34 3.66
C ASP A 111 2.09 9.25 3.19
N ARG A 112 1.24 8.79 4.10
CA ARG A 112 0.39 7.60 3.92
C ARG A 112 -1.01 7.81 4.50
N TRP A 113 -1.94 6.97 4.09
CA TRP A 113 -3.22 6.86 4.78
C TRP A 113 -3.08 6.10 6.12
N GLY A 114 -3.78 6.58 7.14
CA GLY A 114 -3.93 5.84 8.40
C GLY A 114 -4.81 4.59 8.25
N TYR A 115 -4.75 3.68 9.22
CA TYR A 115 -5.38 2.35 9.16
C TYR A 115 -6.89 2.33 8.86
N SER A 116 -7.66 3.27 9.41
CA SER A 116 -9.09 3.38 9.09
C SER A 116 -9.33 3.88 7.67
N ARG A 117 -8.46 4.75 7.16
CA ARG A 117 -8.61 5.40 5.85
C ARG A 117 -8.09 4.52 4.71
N GLN A 118 -6.97 3.82 4.88
CA GLN A 118 -6.40 2.95 3.84
C GLN A 118 -7.42 1.89 3.38
N ARG A 119 -8.27 1.40 4.28
CA ARG A 119 -9.33 0.41 4.02
C ARG A 119 -10.63 1.01 3.47
N ASN A 120 -10.70 2.33 3.26
CA ASN A 120 -11.81 2.99 2.58
C ASN A 120 -11.36 4.34 1.99
N ILE A 121 -10.92 4.30 0.74
CA ILE A 121 -10.48 5.44 -0.07
C ILE A 121 -11.54 5.68 -1.16
N PRO A 122 -12.66 6.36 -0.84
CA PRO A 122 -13.70 6.63 -1.82
C PRO A 122 -13.22 7.63 -2.89
N TYR A 123 -13.52 7.34 -4.14
CA TYR A 123 -13.26 8.22 -5.28
C TYR A 123 -14.48 8.28 -6.19
N CYS A 124 -14.56 9.33 -7.00
CA CYS A 124 -15.55 9.45 -8.08
C CYS A 124 -14.86 9.57 -9.43
N VAL A 125 -15.60 9.32 -10.50
CA VAL A 125 -15.17 9.55 -11.88
C VAL A 125 -16.10 10.56 -12.52
N SER A 126 -15.55 11.66 -13.02
CA SER A 126 -16.37 12.74 -13.58
C SER A 126 -17.08 12.34 -14.85
N THR A 127 -18.38 12.64 -14.96
CA THR A 127 -19.14 12.46 -16.20
C THR A 127 -18.65 13.38 -17.33
N ALA A 128 -17.78 14.36 -17.03
CA ALA A 128 -17.16 15.24 -18.02
C ALA A 128 -16.24 14.50 -19.03
N PHE A 129 -15.84 13.24 -18.74
CA PHE A 129 -15.16 12.39 -19.71
C PHE A 129 -16.02 12.05 -20.96
N GLY A 130 -17.33 12.32 -20.94
CA GLY A 130 -18.20 12.11 -22.09
C GLY A 130 -18.20 10.65 -22.56
N SER A 131 -17.92 10.42 -23.84
CA SER A 131 -17.86 9.06 -24.42
C SER A 131 -16.79 8.17 -23.76
N ASN A 132 -15.77 8.76 -23.13
CA ASN A 132 -14.70 8.01 -22.45
C ASN A 132 -15.03 7.64 -21.01
N TYR A 133 -16.16 8.09 -20.45
CA TYR A 133 -16.52 7.87 -19.04
C TYR A 133 -16.45 6.38 -18.64
N ASN A 134 -17.10 5.50 -19.40
CA ASN A 134 -17.10 4.06 -19.09
C ASN A 134 -15.70 3.44 -19.18
N THR A 135 -14.88 3.90 -20.14
CA THR A 135 -13.48 3.47 -20.28
C THR A 135 -12.67 3.84 -19.04
N VAL A 136 -12.82 5.06 -18.53
CA VAL A 136 -12.14 5.53 -17.33
C VAL A 136 -12.63 4.77 -16.09
N VAL A 137 -13.94 4.56 -15.93
CA VAL A 137 -14.50 3.77 -14.82
C VAL A 137 -13.91 2.35 -14.80
N GLN A 138 -13.85 1.69 -15.96
CA GLN A 138 -13.28 0.35 -16.08
C GLN A 138 -11.77 0.34 -15.78
N ALA A 139 -11.01 1.28 -16.34
CA ALA A 139 -9.57 1.37 -16.13
C ALA A 139 -9.22 1.66 -14.65
N MET A 140 -9.93 2.60 -14.01
CA MET A 140 -9.78 2.89 -12.58
C MET A 140 -10.12 1.67 -11.72
N ALA A 141 -11.19 0.94 -12.03
CA ALA A 141 -11.57 -0.26 -11.30
C ALA A 141 -10.50 -1.36 -11.42
N GLN A 142 -9.93 -1.56 -12.61
CA GLN A 142 -8.85 -2.54 -12.83
C GLN A 142 -7.53 -2.11 -12.17
N ALA A 143 -7.17 -0.84 -12.26
CA ALA A 143 -5.99 -0.27 -11.58
C ALA A 143 -6.11 -0.40 -10.06
N ALA A 144 -7.27 -0.07 -9.50
CA ALA A 144 -7.59 -0.22 -8.08
C ALA A 144 -7.51 -1.69 -7.64
N ALA A 145 -8.07 -2.61 -8.43
CA ALA A 145 -8.03 -4.04 -8.14
C ALA A 145 -6.59 -4.58 -8.06
N ALA A 146 -5.66 -4.02 -8.83
CA ALA A 146 -4.25 -4.38 -8.74
C ALA A 146 -3.65 -4.06 -7.36
N TRP A 147 -4.04 -2.93 -6.75
CA TRP A 147 -3.60 -2.53 -5.41
C TRP A 147 -4.36 -3.22 -4.28
N HIS A 148 -5.54 -3.78 -4.54
CA HIS A 148 -6.36 -4.49 -3.54
C HIS A 148 -5.74 -5.79 -3.02
N GLN A 149 -4.60 -6.23 -3.55
CA GLN A 149 -3.80 -7.35 -3.03
C GLN A 149 -3.01 -6.98 -1.75
N VAL A 150 -2.93 -5.69 -1.41
CA VAL A 150 -2.45 -5.21 -0.10
C VAL A 150 -3.61 -4.64 0.71
N ASN A 151 -3.37 -4.26 1.96
CA ASN A 151 -4.43 -3.78 2.87
C ASN A 151 -4.90 -2.34 2.60
N VAL A 152 -5.27 -2.06 1.34
CA VAL A 152 -5.85 -0.81 0.87
C VAL A 152 -7.12 -1.07 0.07
N ARG A 153 -8.05 -0.11 0.09
CA ARG A 153 -9.32 -0.24 -0.62
C ARG A 153 -9.79 1.07 -1.24
N PHE A 154 -9.58 1.20 -2.54
CA PHE A 154 -10.29 2.17 -3.35
C PHE A 154 -11.75 1.78 -3.53
N GLN A 155 -12.67 2.73 -3.34
CA GLN A 155 -14.11 2.53 -3.52
C GLN A 155 -14.66 3.53 -4.52
N HIS A 156 -15.13 3.06 -5.68
CA HIS A 156 -15.81 3.95 -6.62
C HIS A 156 -17.19 4.31 -6.06
N ARG A 157 -17.44 5.61 -5.95
CA ARG A 157 -18.72 6.20 -5.55
C ARG A 157 -19.43 6.74 -6.79
N SER A 158 -20.04 5.83 -7.55
CA SER A 158 -20.78 6.20 -8.76
C SER A 158 -21.95 7.14 -8.48
N ASP A 159 -22.50 7.10 -7.27
CA ASP A 159 -23.50 8.06 -6.77
C ASP A 159 -22.96 9.50 -6.64
N GLN A 160 -21.64 9.68 -6.73
CA GLN A 160 -20.94 10.97 -6.64
C GLN A 160 -20.39 11.45 -7.99
N ASP A 161 -20.48 10.66 -9.06
CA ASP A 161 -19.86 10.94 -10.36
C ASP A 161 -20.39 12.23 -11.03
N GLY A 162 -21.70 12.51 -10.86
CA GLY A 162 -22.32 13.74 -11.37
C GLY A 162 -21.84 15.03 -10.68
N ASN A 163 -21.19 14.92 -9.52
CA ASN A 163 -20.58 16.04 -8.79
C ASN A 163 -19.10 15.73 -8.46
N CYS A 164 -18.39 15.10 -9.40
CA CYS A 164 -17.01 14.69 -9.18
C CYS A 164 -16.03 15.86 -9.40
N ASN A 165 -15.69 16.54 -8.30
CA ASN A 165 -14.79 17.69 -8.30
C ASN A 165 -14.03 17.84 -6.97
N ALA A 166 -13.10 18.80 -6.97
CA ALA A 166 -12.20 19.13 -5.86
C ALA A 166 -12.90 19.50 -4.54
N SER A 167 -14.18 19.89 -4.59
CA SER A 167 -14.96 20.31 -3.41
C SER A 167 -15.89 19.23 -2.89
N ASN A 168 -16.01 18.07 -3.55
CA ASN A 168 -16.92 17.01 -3.11
C ASN A 168 -16.40 16.36 -1.81
N PRO A 169 -17.11 16.51 -0.66
CA PRO A 169 -16.65 16.01 0.63
C PRO A 169 -16.91 14.51 0.83
N ASN A 170 -17.71 13.88 -0.04
CA ASN A 170 -18.09 12.47 0.07
C ASN A 170 -17.03 11.51 -0.50
N VAL A 171 -15.99 12.05 -1.12
CA VAL A 171 -14.86 11.31 -1.69
C VAL A 171 -13.53 11.90 -1.20
N ILE A 172 -12.51 11.07 -1.20
CA ILE A 172 -11.13 11.45 -0.86
C ILE A 172 -10.46 12.17 -2.04
N PHE A 173 -10.77 11.74 -3.25
CA PHE A 173 -10.28 12.37 -4.46
C PHE A 173 -11.25 12.21 -5.63
N ASP A 174 -11.07 13.08 -6.62
CA ASP A 174 -11.84 13.10 -7.86
C ASP A 174 -10.96 12.74 -9.06
N VAL A 175 -11.52 11.96 -9.99
CA VAL A 175 -10.88 11.65 -11.27
C VAL A 175 -11.54 12.51 -12.35
N ARG A 176 -10.76 13.38 -13.01
CA ARG A 176 -11.28 14.39 -13.95
C ARG A 176 -10.50 14.45 -15.26
N PRO A 177 -11.15 14.79 -16.39
CA PRO A 177 -10.44 15.05 -17.64
C PRO A 177 -9.66 16.37 -17.58
N THR A 178 -8.56 16.42 -18.31
CA THR A 178 -7.85 17.64 -18.71
C THR A 178 -7.40 17.52 -20.17
N SER A 179 -6.83 18.56 -20.74
CA SER A 179 -6.30 18.54 -22.12
C SER A 179 -5.15 19.51 -22.30
N GLY A 180 -4.21 19.15 -23.18
CA GLY A 180 -3.10 20.02 -23.56
C GLY A 180 -1.97 20.06 -22.52
N GLN A 181 -1.94 19.08 -21.61
CA GLN A 181 -0.92 18.99 -20.58
C GLN A 181 0.29 18.20 -21.06
N GLY A 182 1.46 18.44 -20.44
CA GLY A 182 2.71 17.73 -20.72
C GLY A 182 2.77 16.31 -20.15
N TYR A 183 1.65 15.79 -19.66
CA TYR A 183 1.53 14.51 -18.97
C TYR A 183 0.36 13.69 -19.52
N LEU A 184 0.43 12.36 -19.37
CA LEU A 184 -0.68 11.47 -19.70
C LEU A 184 -1.74 11.49 -18.60
N ALA A 185 -1.30 11.29 -17.37
CA ALA A 185 -2.09 11.52 -16.17
C ALA A 185 -1.19 12.10 -15.08
N ARG A 186 -1.81 12.57 -14.01
CA ARG A 186 -1.11 12.90 -12.76
C ARG A 186 -1.97 12.61 -11.56
N ALA A 187 -1.32 12.40 -10.42
CA ALA A 187 -1.96 12.11 -9.15
C ALA A 187 -1.50 13.08 -8.06
N PHE A 188 -1.67 12.69 -6.81
CA PHE A 188 -1.40 13.51 -5.63
C PHE A 188 -0.87 12.59 -4.53
N PHE A 189 -0.18 13.15 -3.54
CA PHE A 189 0.20 12.40 -2.33
C PHE A 189 -0.82 12.57 -1.19
N PRO A 190 -0.93 11.61 -0.24
CA PRO A 190 -1.96 11.61 0.80
C PRO A 190 -2.07 12.89 1.63
N SER A 191 -0.95 13.58 1.87
CA SER A 191 -0.84 14.84 2.63
C SER A 191 -1.49 16.03 1.94
N TYR A 192 -1.83 15.91 0.65
CA TYR A 192 -2.36 17.02 -0.12
C TYR A 192 -3.72 17.48 0.43
N PRO A 193 -3.98 18.80 0.46
CA PRO A 193 -5.29 19.31 0.86
C PRO A 193 -6.35 18.76 -0.09
N ARG A 194 -7.59 18.54 0.40
CA ARG A 194 -8.67 17.92 -0.39
C ARG A 194 -8.86 18.56 -1.76
N ALA A 195 -8.75 19.89 -1.88
CA ALA A 195 -8.88 20.61 -3.14
C ALA A 195 -7.86 20.17 -4.21
N SER A 196 -6.69 19.68 -3.80
CA SER A 196 -5.62 19.24 -4.69
C SER A 196 -5.55 17.71 -4.83
N ARG A 197 -6.40 16.96 -4.13
CA ARG A 197 -6.48 15.50 -4.26
C ARG A 197 -7.32 15.12 -5.48
N ASN A 198 -6.69 15.15 -6.65
CA ASN A 198 -7.30 14.77 -7.91
C ASN A 198 -6.36 13.93 -8.76
N VAL A 199 -6.94 12.99 -9.51
CA VAL A 199 -6.27 12.32 -10.62
C VAL A 199 -6.75 12.99 -11.89
N LEU A 200 -5.86 13.70 -12.59
CA LEU A 200 -6.20 14.32 -13.87
C LEU A 200 -5.71 13.43 -15.01
N ILE A 201 -6.58 13.21 -16.00
CA ILE A 201 -6.28 12.38 -17.18
C ILE A 201 -6.34 13.28 -18.40
N ASP A 202 -5.20 13.50 -19.04
CA ASP A 202 -5.11 14.28 -20.27
C ASP A 202 -5.75 13.53 -21.45
N ALA A 203 -6.29 14.28 -22.42
CA ALA A 203 -6.88 13.73 -23.64
C ALA A 203 -5.91 12.80 -24.41
N SER A 204 -4.59 13.06 -24.35
CA SER A 204 -3.56 12.22 -24.95
C SER A 204 -3.52 10.79 -24.38
N SER A 205 -3.97 10.55 -23.13
CA SER A 205 -4.06 9.21 -22.53
C SER A 205 -4.98 8.24 -23.29
N PHE A 206 -5.90 8.75 -24.11
CA PHE A 206 -6.79 7.93 -24.93
C PHE A 206 -6.22 7.64 -26.34
N GLY A 207 -5.04 8.19 -26.65
CA GLY A 207 -4.32 7.99 -27.90
C GLY A 207 -3.51 6.69 -27.95
N ASN A 208 -2.55 6.62 -28.88
CA ASN A 208 -1.67 5.48 -29.03
C ASN A 208 -0.45 5.59 -28.09
N ASN A 209 -0.62 5.11 -26.86
CA ASN A 209 0.41 5.14 -25.80
C ASN A 209 1.11 3.80 -25.58
N ALA A 210 1.03 2.89 -26.56
CA ALA A 210 1.59 1.55 -26.45
C ALA A 210 3.08 1.60 -26.03
N PRO A 211 3.51 0.73 -25.10
CA PRO A 211 2.79 -0.43 -24.58
C PRO A 211 1.80 -0.12 -23.44
N TRP A 212 1.71 1.12 -22.97
CA TRP A 212 0.87 1.48 -21.83
C TRP A 212 -0.59 1.65 -22.23
N THR A 213 -1.46 0.95 -21.51
CA THR A 213 -2.90 1.18 -21.53
C THR A 213 -3.25 2.25 -20.51
N LEU A 214 -4.47 2.81 -20.61
CA LEU A 214 -5.01 3.69 -19.57
C LEU A 214 -5.02 3.00 -18.20
N THR A 215 -5.26 1.69 -18.14
CA THR A 215 -5.20 0.92 -16.89
C THR A 215 -3.79 0.89 -16.31
N GLY A 216 -2.76 0.70 -17.13
CA GLY A 216 -1.37 0.72 -16.70
C GLY A 216 -0.96 2.09 -16.14
N ILE A 217 -1.30 3.17 -16.86
CA ILE A 217 -1.06 4.55 -16.42
C ILE A 217 -1.77 4.79 -15.09
N LEU A 218 -3.06 4.50 -14.98
CA LEU A 218 -3.80 4.73 -13.72
C LEU A 218 -3.33 3.83 -12.57
N ARG A 219 -2.75 2.66 -12.85
CA ARG A 219 -2.15 1.81 -11.81
C ARG A 219 -0.95 2.50 -11.17
N HIS A 220 -0.13 3.17 -11.98
CA HIS A 220 0.95 4.02 -11.52
C HIS A 220 0.42 5.19 -10.69
N GLU A 221 -0.53 5.95 -11.24
CA GLU A 221 -1.12 7.11 -10.55
C GLU A 221 -1.70 6.76 -9.18
N LEU A 222 -2.39 5.62 -9.08
CA LEU A 222 -2.91 5.15 -7.81
C LEU A 222 -1.81 4.82 -6.80
N GLY A 223 -0.59 4.49 -7.24
CA GLY A 223 0.58 4.35 -6.38
C GLY A 223 0.94 5.66 -5.66
N HIS A 224 0.95 6.79 -6.38
CA HIS A 224 1.13 8.11 -5.77
C HIS A 224 0.02 8.45 -4.78
N THR A 225 -1.25 8.12 -5.10
CA THR A 225 -2.36 8.33 -4.15
C THR A 225 -2.22 7.52 -2.85
N LEU A 226 -1.35 6.50 -2.84
CA LEU A 226 -0.97 5.70 -1.67
C LEU A 226 0.33 6.17 -1.02
N GLY A 227 0.98 7.21 -1.55
CA GLY A 227 2.23 7.75 -0.99
C GLY A 227 3.50 7.24 -1.66
N PHE A 228 3.42 6.34 -2.65
CA PHE A 228 4.62 5.82 -3.30
C PHE A 228 5.22 6.85 -4.24
N ARG A 229 6.53 7.06 -4.12
CA ARG A 229 7.32 7.95 -4.96
C ARG A 229 7.92 7.18 -6.14
N HIS A 230 8.42 7.93 -7.09
CA HIS A 230 9.09 7.35 -8.23
C HIS A 230 10.41 6.67 -7.88
N GLU A 231 10.56 5.43 -8.32
CA GLU A 231 11.74 4.61 -8.01
C GLU A 231 13.02 5.16 -8.65
N HIS A 232 12.89 5.99 -9.69
CA HIS A 232 14.02 6.57 -10.42
C HIS A 232 14.73 7.71 -9.67
N THR A 233 14.10 8.36 -8.69
CA THR A 233 14.75 9.40 -7.87
C THR A 233 15.92 8.85 -7.05
N ARG A 234 16.06 7.52 -7.01
CA ARG A 234 17.11 6.83 -6.28
C ARG A 234 18.45 6.89 -7.00
N PRO A 235 19.58 7.01 -6.26
CA PRO A 235 20.91 7.01 -6.85
C PRO A 235 21.20 5.79 -7.74
N GLU A 236 20.59 4.63 -7.44
CA GLU A 236 20.74 3.40 -8.23
C GLU A 236 20.22 3.49 -9.67
N SER A 237 19.28 4.39 -9.96
CA SER A 237 18.77 4.67 -11.31
C SER A 237 19.86 5.25 -12.23
N ARG A 238 20.81 5.99 -11.63
CA ARG A 238 21.92 6.72 -12.30
C ARG A 238 21.46 7.78 -13.31
N THR A 239 20.16 7.98 -13.49
CA THR A 239 19.55 8.94 -14.40
C THR A 239 18.17 9.32 -13.88
N CYS A 240 17.75 10.55 -14.17
CA CYS A 240 16.58 11.21 -13.58
C CYS A 240 16.68 11.27 -12.04
N PHE A 241 16.50 12.46 -11.47
CA PHE A 241 16.55 12.66 -10.02
C PHE A 241 15.55 13.74 -9.67
N GLU A 242 14.70 13.47 -8.67
CA GLU A 242 13.68 14.43 -8.22
C GLU A 242 14.13 15.09 -6.91
N ASP A 243 14.18 14.30 -5.83
CA ASP A 243 14.57 14.68 -4.49
C ASP A 243 14.88 13.46 -3.59
N ASN A 244 15.27 13.74 -2.35
CA ASN A 244 15.56 12.76 -1.29
C ASN A 244 14.54 12.73 -0.15
N ASN A 245 13.36 13.36 -0.33
CA ASN A 245 12.31 13.39 0.69
C ASN A 245 11.47 12.11 0.67
N TRP A 246 12.13 10.98 0.86
CA TRP A 246 11.53 9.67 0.83
C TRP A 246 12.18 8.71 1.84
N ARG A 247 11.53 7.56 2.03
CA ARG A 247 12.08 6.43 2.79
C ARG A 247 11.88 5.14 2.01
N ALA A 248 12.90 4.29 2.04
CA ALA A 248 12.86 2.97 1.46
C ALA A 248 11.90 1.99 2.17
N LEU A 249 11.18 1.16 1.40
CA LEU A 249 10.38 0.02 1.83
C LEU A 249 10.90 -1.37 1.36
N THR A 250 11.56 -1.54 0.19
CA THR A 250 11.86 -2.91 -0.37
C THR A 250 13.28 -3.29 -0.82
N GLY A 251 13.51 -3.72 -2.10
CA GLY A 251 14.71 -4.05 -2.96
C GLY A 251 14.73 -3.14 -4.22
N TYR A 252 15.86 -2.61 -4.80
CA TYR A 252 15.73 -1.70 -5.97
C TYR A 252 15.10 -2.44 -7.11
N ASP A 253 14.06 -1.84 -7.66
CA ASP A 253 13.27 -2.49 -8.67
C ASP A 253 13.15 -1.59 -9.89
N ALA A 254 14.09 -1.77 -10.82
CA ALA A 254 14.01 -1.14 -12.13
C ALA A 254 12.69 -1.48 -12.86
N ALA A 255 12.05 -2.61 -12.55
CA ALA A 255 10.78 -3.01 -13.16
C ALA A 255 9.54 -2.49 -12.40
N SER A 256 9.72 -1.73 -11.32
CA SER A 256 8.62 -1.21 -10.50
C SER A 256 7.60 -0.47 -11.36
N VAL A 257 6.31 -0.59 -10.98
CA VAL A 257 5.26 0.25 -11.55
C VAL A 257 5.59 1.74 -11.42
N MET A 258 6.29 2.14 -10.34
CA MET A 258 6.67 3.52 -10.04
C MET A 258 7.99 3.92 -10.73
N HIS A 259 8.49 3.13 -11.69
CA HIS A 259 9.73 3.43 -12.39
C HIS A 259 9.50 3.80 -13.85
N TYR A 260 10.01 4.96 -14.23
CA TYR A 260 9.92 5.46 -15.60
C TYR A 260 10.89 4.73 -16.54
N PRO A 261 10.40 4.16 -17.67
CA PRO A 261 11.26 3.48 -18.63
C PRO A 261 12.29 4.38 -19.31
N GLN A 262 11.96 5.66 -19.50
CA GLN A 262 12.88 6.68 -20.00
C GLN A 262 14.00 7.02 -19.00
N CYS A 263 13.84 6.65 -17.74
CA CYS A 263 14.78 6.88 -16.66
C CYS A 263 15.51 5.60 -16.26
N ASN A 264 15.89 4.71 -17.19
CA ASN A 264 16.48 3.39 -16.93
C ASN A 264 15.57 2.36 -16.23
N GLY A 265 14.28 2.65 -16.04
CA GLY A 265 13.32 1.60 -15.67
C GLY A 265 13.36 0.48 -16.70
N SER A 266 13.16 -0.77 -16.28
CA SER A 266 13.15 -1.97 -17.12
C SER A 266 11.74 -2.50 -17.39
N ASN A 267 10.70 -1.92 -16.77
CA ASN A 267 9.31 -2.23 -17.11
C ASN A 267 9.05 -1.81 -18.57
N ARG A 268 8.76 -2.78 -19.45
CA ARG A 268 8.46 -2.55 -20.88
C ARG A 268 7.03 -2.98 -21.23
N GLY A 269 6.25 -3.38 -20.23
CA GLY A 269 4.86 -3.81 -20.40
C GLY A 269 3.88 -2.72 -19.97
N ASP A 270 2.68 -3.15 -19.58
CA ASP A 270 1.58 -2.28 -19.16
C ASP A 270 1.67 -1.90 -17.66
N LEU A 271 2.86 -1.50 -17.19
CA LEU A 271 3.11 -1.02 -15.82
C LEU A 271 2.51 -1.93 -14.73
N VAL A 272 2.72 -3.25 -14.85
CA VAL A 272 2.21 -4.25 -13.90
C VAL A 272 3.02 -4.21 -12.61
N LEU A 273 2.33 -4.32 -11.47
CA LEU A 273 2.97 -4.39 -10.15
C LEU A 273 3.91 -5.59 -10.08
N THR A 274 5.13 -5.35 -9.61
CA THR A 274 6.07 -6.43 -9.29
C THR A 274 5.82 -6.98 -7.89
N GLY A 275 6.49 -8.08 -7.55
CA GLY A 275 6.49 -8.58 -6.17
C GLY A 275 7.11 -7.59 -5.17
N ALA A 276 8.03 -6.71 -5.62
CA ALA A 276 8.62 -5.68 -4.78
C ALA A 276 7.63 -4.54 -4.52
N ASP A 277 6.84 -4.12 -5.52
CA ASP A 277 5.77 -3.14 -5.32
C ASP A 277 4.79 -3.61 -4.24
N VAL A 278 4.35 -4.86 -4.33
CA VAL A 278 3.43 -5.49 -3.37
C VAL A 278 4.05 -5.62 -1.99
N SER A 279 5.31 -6.06 -1.91
CA SER A 279 6.02 -6.21 -0.63
C SER A 279 6.20 -4.87 0.09
N GLY A 280 6.49 -3.80 -0.64
CA GLY A 280 6.64 -2.47 -0.06
C GLY A 280 5.33 -1.91 0.43
N ALA A 281 4.28 -2.12 -0.36
CA ALA A 281 2.94 -1.76 0.05
C ALA A 281 2.45 -2.57 1.26
N HIS A 282 2.88 -3.82 1.45
CA HIS A 282 2.66 -4.57 2.70
C HIS A 282 3.45 -4.01 3.87
N ALA A 283 4.70 -3.60 3.69
CA ALA A 283 5.48 -2.96 4.76
C ALA A 283 4.79 -1.67 5.25
N LEU A 284 4.26 -0.89 4.31
CA LEU A 284 3.54 0.34 4.63
C LEU A 284 2.15 0.03 5.22
N TYR A 285 1.27 -0.59 4.47
CA TYR A 285 -0.15 -0.73 4.81
C TYR A 285 -0.52 -2.01 5.57
N GLY A 286 0.41 -2.95 5.71
CA GLY A 286 0.18 -4.25 6.33
C GLY A 286 -0.33 -5.30 5.33
N PRO A 287 -0.26 -6.58 5.72
CA PRO A 287 -0.84 -7.66 4.94
C PRO A 287 -2.37 -7.57 4.97
N LEU A 288 -3.00 -8.11 3.93
CA LEU A 288 -4.41 -8.46 4.03
C LEU A 288 -4.58 -9.48 5.16
N ALA A 289 -5.75 -9.45 5.79
CA ALA A 289 -6.15 -10.55 6.66
C ALA A 289 -6.02 -11.87 5.91
N ASP A 290 -5.66 -12.94 6.61
CA ASP A 290 -5.80 -14.30 6.16
C ASP A 290 -6.92 -15.00 6.98
N ARG A 291 -7.10 -16.31 6.81
CA ARG A 291 -8.17 -17.03 7.53
C ARG A 291 -7.86 -17.21 9.01
N ASP A 292 -6.59 -17.20 9.40
CA ASP A 292 -6.13 -17.37 10.77
C ASP A 292 -6.08 -16.03 11.51
N VAL A 293 -5.47 -15.00 10.91
CA VAL A 293 -5.25 -13.70 11.53
C VAL A 293 -5.36 -12.52 10.57
N ASP A 294 -5.99 -11.46 11.04
CA ASP A 294 -5.88 -10.11 10.50
C ASP A 294 -4.83 -9.37 11.33
N VAL A 295 -3.59 -9.31 10.84
CA VAL A 295 -2.46 -8.81 11.62
C VAL A 295 -2.61 -7.33 12.00
N PRO A 296 -2.97 -6.43 11.07
CA PRO A 296 -3.28 -5.04 11.42
C PRO A 296 -4.41 -4.92 12.45
N PHE A 297 -5.50 -5.66 12.30
CA PHE A 297 -6.59 -5.70 13.29
C PHE A 297 -6.08 -6.18 14.65
N TYR A 298 -5.34 -7.29 14.67
CA TYR A 298 -4.82 -7.92 15.88
C TYR A 298 -3.88 -6.96 16.63
N LEU A 299 -2.96 -6.30 15.93
CA LEU A 299 -2.05 -5.32 16.52
C LEU A 299 -2.83 -4.16 17.16
N LEU A 300 -3.83 -3.62 16.46
CA LEU A 300 -4.55 -2.41 16.88
C LEU A 300 -5.68 -2.68 17.89
N ASN A 301 -6.20 -3.90 17.94
CA ASN A 301 -7.15 -4.34 18.97
C ASN A 301 -6.50 -4.41 20.36
N TYR A 302 -5.19 -4.66 20.41
CA TYR A 302 -4.44 -4.91 21.63
C TYR A 302 -3.40 -3.82 21.90
N GLY A 303 -3.73 -2.91 22.81
CA GLY A 303 -2.88 -1.76 23.13
C GLY A 303 -1.48 -2.13 23.63
N ASP A 304 -1.34 -3.26 24.32
CA ASP A 304 -0.03 -3.80 24.73
C ASP A 304 0.86 -4.15 23.54
N LEU A 305 0.28 -4.71 22.46
CA LEU A 305 1.03 -5.03 21.24
C LEU A 305 1.39 -3.77 20.47
N THR A 306 0.46 -2.82 20.34
CA THR A 306 0.75 -1.53 19.68
C THR A 306 1.86 -0.77 20.43
N ASN A 307 1.86 -0.81 21.76
CA ASN A 307 2.92 -0.20 22.58
C ASN A 307 4.27 -0.92 22.43
N ALA A 308 4.26 -2.26 22.29
CA ALA A 308 5.49 -3.06 22.18
C ALA A 308 6.11 -3.01 20.78
N PHE A 309 5.29 -3.02 19.73
CA PHE A 309 5.74 -3.21 18.34
C PHE A 309 5.56 -1.97 17.46
N GLY A 310 4.92 -0.92 17.98
CA GLY A 310 4.55 0.27 17.21
C GLY A 310 3.34 0.03 16.31
N ALA A 311 2.83 1.10 15.71
CA ALA A 311 1.61 1.06 14.90
C ALA A 311 1.73 0.29 13.57
N THR A 312 2.95 -0.07 13.15
CA THR A 312 3.24 -0.81 11.91
C THR A 312 4.10 -2.05 12.14
N GLY A 313 4.18 -2.55 13.39
CA GLY A 313 4.96 -3.73 13.76
C GLY A 313 4.33 -5.05 13.32
N TRP A 314 3.98 -5.19 12.03
CA TRP A 314 3.19 -6.30 11.49
C TRP A 314 3.86 -7.66 11.71
N ASP A 315 5.17 -7.77 11.44
CA ASP A 315 5.89 -9.04 11.56
C ASP A 315 6.03 -9.49 13.02
N ALA A 316 6.25 -8.53 13.93
CA ALA A 316 6.29 -8.79 15.37
C ALA A 316 4.92 -9.22 15.90
N ALA A 317 3.85 -8.55 15.45
CA ALA A 317 2.48 -8.92 15.79
C ALA A 317 2.10 -10.32 15.27
N ARG A 318 2.49 -10.66 14.03
CA ARG A 318 2.29 -12.00 13.46
C ARG A 318 3.08 -13.07 14.24
N SER A 319 4.32 -12.75 14.60
CA SER A 319 5.17 -13.64 15.42
C SER A 319 4.57 -13.86 16.82
N HIS A 320 4.04 -12.81 17.44
CA HIS A 320 3.34 -12.91 18.71
C HIS A 320 2.06 -13.75 18.58
N TRP A 321 1.26 -13.56 17.53
CA TRP A 321 0.08 -14.39 17.29
C TRP A 321 0.43 -15.88 17.26
N ALA A 322 1.44 -16.25 16.48
CA ALA A 322 1.91 -17.63 16.35
C ALA A 322 2.48 -18.20 17.66
N GLY A 323 3.24 -17.41 18.42
CA GLY A 323 3.95 -17.86 19.62
C GLY A 323 3.16 -17.81 20.92
N ALA A 324 2.25 -16.86 21.10
CA ALA A 324 1.59 -16.59 22.38
C ALA A 324 0.09 -16.24 22.25
N GLY A 325 -0.28 -15.43 21.26
CA GLY A 325 -1.64 -14.86 21.16
C GLY A 325 -2.75 -15.91 21.08
N THR A 326 -2.44 -17.06 20.47
CA THR A 326 -3.36 -18.20 20.36
C THR A 326 -3.61 -18.88 21.71
N ALA A 327 -2.56 -19.11 22.50
CA ALA A 327 -2.66 -19.67 23.85
C ALA A 327 -3.34 -18.71 24.83
N GLU A 328 -3.17 -17.41 24.65
CA GLU A 328 -3.83 -16.35 25.43
C GLU A 328 -5.33 -16.21 25.11
N GLY A 329 -5.79 -16.85 24.03
CA GLY A 329 -7.16 -16.75 23.55
C GLY A 329 -7.49 -15.35 23.05
N ARG A 330 -6.54 -14.67 22.42
CA ARG A 330 -6.77 -13.37 21.79
C ARG A 330 -7.60 -13.53 20.51
N ARG A 331 -8.43 -12.55 20.22
CA ARG A 331 -9.22 -12.44 18.99
C ARG A 331 -8.30 -11.98 17.85
N SER A 332 -8.21 -12.77 16.79
CA SER A 332 -7.26 -12.53 15.69
C SER A 332 -7.83 -11.72 14.54
N SER A 333 -9.15 -11.61 14.43
CA SER A 333 -9.81 -10.94 13.30
C SER A 333 -11.27 -10.60 13.59
N ALA A 334 -11.91 -9.90 12.65
CA ALA A 334 -13.36 -9.69 12.68
C ALA A 334 -14.14 -11.00 12.44
N HIS A 335 -13.66 -11.91 11.58
CA HIS A 335 -14.35 -13.17 11.28
C HIS A 335 -14.11 -14.27 12.31
N PHE A 336 -13.03 -14.24 13.08
CA PHE A 336 -12.72 -15.29 14.05
C PHE A 336 -12.42 -14.74 15.45
N ASP A 337 -13.28 -15.11 16.39
CA ASP A 337 -13.11 -14.89 17.82
C ASP A 337 -13.06 -16.26 18.50
N VAL A 338 -11.86 -16.71 18.87
CA VAL A 338 -11.63 -18.06 19.38
C VAL A 338 -12.39 -18.35 20.68
N ARG A 339 -12.58 -17.34 21.53
CA ARG A 339 -13.33 -17.48 22.78
C ARG A 339 -14.81 -17.63 22.50
N TYR A 340 -15.34 -16.81 21.59
CA TYR A 340 -16.72 -16.95 21.12
C TYR A 340 -16.94 -18.31 20.46
N TYR A 341 -16.07 -18.69 19.53
CA TYR A 341 -16.15 -19.95 18.79
C TYR A 341 -16.23 -21.15 19.72
N LEU A 342 -15.27 -21.29 20.64
CA LEU A 342 -15.28 -22.42 21.57
C LEU A 342 -16.49 -22.35 22.52
N ALA A 343 -16.91 -21.16 22.98
CA ALA A 343 -18.06 -21.02 23.88
C ALA A 343 -19.40 -21.44 23.25
N ILE A 344 -19.59 -21.28 21.94
CA ILE A 344 -20.85 -21.65 21.26
C ILE A 344 -20.88 -23.09 20.74
N HIS A 345 -19.73 -23.77 20.67
CA HIS A 345 -19.60 -25.14 20.15
C HIS A 345 -19.34 -26.12 21.30
N GLY A 346 -20.41 -26.60 21.93
CA GLY A 346 -20.34 -27.46 23.12
C GLY A 346 -19.60 -28.78 22.91
N ASP A 347 -19.58 -29.31 21.69
CA ASP A 347 -18.78 -30.48 21.31
C ASP A 347 -17.28 -30.20 21.43
N LEU A 348 -16.83 -29.00 21.05
CA LEU A 348 -15.43 -28.59 21.18
C LEU A 348 -15.04 -28.32 22.63
N VAL A 349 -15.96 -27.76 23.44
CA VAL A 349 -15.74 -27.63 24.90
C VAL A 349 -15.59 -29.00 25.54
N ALA A 350 -16.40 -29.99 25.14
CA ALA A 350 -16.28 -31.36 25.63
C ALA A 350 -14.97 -32.03 25.19
N ALA A 351 -14.50 -31.76 23.96
CA ALA A 351 -13.29 -32.35 23.42
C ALA A 351 -11.99 -31.72 23.93
N PHE A 352 -11.95 -30.38 24.06
CA PHE A 352 -10.72 -29.63 24.32
C PHE A 352 -10.70 -28.96 25.70
N GLY A 353 -11.84 -28.93 26.41
CA GLY A 353 -12.03 -28.11 27.60
C GLY A 353 -12.41 -26.66 27.27
N PRO A 354 -12.77 -25.85 28.28
CA PRO A 354 -13.32 -24.52 28.07
C PRO A 354 -12.29 -23.44 27.74
N THR A 355 -10.99 -23.74 27.75
CA THR A 355 -9.91 -22.74 27.60
C THR A 355 -8.79 -23.16 26.66
N ASN A 356 -8.92 -24.29 25.96
CA ASN A 356 -7.93 -24.72 24.98
C ASN A 356 -8.16 -24.03 23.63
N TRP A 357 -7.84 -22.75 23.59
CA TRP A 357 -8.06 -21.86 22.45
C TRP A 357 -7.22 -22.28 21.23
N THR A 358 -6.00 -22.79 21.44
CA THR A 358 -5.16 -23.30 20.35
C THR A 358 -5.84 -24.44 19.60
N ALA A 359 -6.36 -25.46 20.32
CA ALA A 359 -7.08 -26.56 19.69
C ALA A 359 -8.38 -26.08 18.99
N ALA A 360 -9.08 -25.10 19.58
CA ALA A 360 -10.27 -24.53 18.96
C ALA A 360 -9.96 -23.76 17.65
N ARG A 361 -8.85 -23.00 17.60
CA ARG A 361 -8.34 -22.36 16.39
C ARG A 361 -8.00 -23.39 15.32
N ASP A 362 -7.22 -24.41 15.70
CA ASP A 362 -6.83 -25.48 14.77
C ASP A 362 -8.04 -26.21 14.19
N HIS A 363 -9.03 -26.49 15.04
CA HIS A 363 -10.31 -27.04 14.60
C HIS A 363 -11.03 -26.10 13.62
N PHE A 364 -11.12 -24.80 13.93
CA PHE A 364 -11.75 -23.83 13.01
C PHE A 364 -11.11 -23.85 11.62
N LEU A 365 -9.78 -23.81 11.56
CA LEU A 365 -9.04 -23.77 10.30
C LEU A 365 -9.16 -25.07 9.49
N THR A 366 -9.18 -26.22 10.16
CA THR A 366 -9.13 -27.54 9.49
C THR A 366 -10.50 -28.16 9.23
N ALA A 367 -11.47 -27.94 10.12
CA ALA A 367 -12.81 -28.55 10.07
C ALA A 367 -13.94 -27.51 10.12
N GLY A 368 -13.83 -26.49 10.98
CA GLY A 368 -14.88 -25.51 11.19
C GLY A 368 -15.26 -24.71 9.95
N ILE A 369 -14.27 -24.29 9.15
CA ILE A 369 -14.53 -23.60 7.87
C ILE A 369 -15.26 -24.52 6.88
N PRO A 370 -14.75 -25.74 6.54
CA PRO A 370 -15.48 -26.68 5.68
C PRO A 370 -16.88 -27.06 6.18
N GLU A 371 -17.08 -27.14 7.49
CA GLU A 371 -18.38 -27.43 8.12
C GLU A 371 -19.34 -26.23 8.09
N GLY A 372 -18.85 -25.03 7.81
CA GLY A 372 -19.61 -23.79 7.86
C GLY A 372 -20.02 -23.43 9.29
N ARG A 373 -19.15 -23.66 10.27
CA ARG A 373 -19.40 -23.27 11.66
C ARG A 373 -19.28 -21.77 11.83
N ARG A 374 -20.23 -21.18 12.56
CA ARG A 374 -20.17 -19.78 12.97
C ARG A 374 -18.93 -19.53 13.83
N SER A 375 -18.22 -18.43 13.55
CA SER A 375 -16.85 -18.17 14.03
C SER A 375 -16.67 -16.86 14.78
N SER A 376 -17.62 -15.93 14.67
CA SER A 376 -17.71 -14.76 15.53
C SER A 376 -19.17 -14.31 15.68
N LEU A 377 -19.40 -13.30 16.52
CA LEU A 377 -20.72 -12.66 16.61
C LEU A 377 -21.05 -11.95 15.30
N GLU A 378 -20.06 -11.35 14.64
CA GLU A 378 -20.20 -10.52 13.45
C GLU A 378 -20.20 -11.33 12.15
N PHE A 379 -19.71 -12.58 12.17
CA PHE A 379 -19.60 -13.43 10.99
C PHE A 379 -20.15 -14.85 11.23
N ASP A 380 -21.20 -15.18 10.48
CA ASP A 380 -21.76 -16.51 10.30
C ASP A 380 -21.83 -16.79 8.80
N VAL A 381 -20.98 -17.70 8.32
CA VAL A 381 -20.83 -17.96 6.88
C VAL A 381 -22.11 -18.52 6.24
N ARG A 382 -22.92 -19.25 7.00
CA ARG A 382 -24.20 -19.80 6.50
C ARG A 382 -25.23 -18.69 6.37
N TYR A 383 -25.30 -17.81 7.37
CA TYR A 383 -26.11 -16.59 7.27
C TYR A 383 -25.65 -15.73 6.08
N TYR A 384 -24.34 -15.55 5.93
CA TYR A 384 -23.76 -14.72 4.88
C TYR A 384 -24.15 -15.21 3.48
N LEU A 385 -24.07 -16.52 3.22
CA LEU A 385 -24.53 -17.09 1.95
C LEU A 385 -26.04 -16.99 1.79
N ALA A 386 -26.82 -17.29 2.83
CA ALA A 386 -28.28 -17.19 2.77
C ALA A 386 -28.78 -15.76 2.49
N ALA A 387 -28.08 -14.75 3.00
CA ALA A 387 -28.41 -13.34 2.80
C ALA A 387 -27.94 -12.78 1.44
N ASN A 388 -27.08 -13.49 0.70
CA ASN A 388 -26.45 -13.02 -0.53
C ASN A 388 -26.62 -14.06 -1.65
N ALA A 389 -27.75 -13.99 -2.37
CA ALA A 389 -28.13 -14.98 -3.38
C ALA A 389 -27.12 -15.14 -4.52
N ASP A 390 -26.42 -14.06 -4.90
CA ASP A 390 -25.33 -14.07 -5.87
C ASP A 390 -24.16 -14.96 -5.40
N LEU A 391 -23.79 -14.85 -4.12
CA LEU A 391 -22.72 -15.66 -3.53
C LEU A 391 -23.16 -17.10 -3.28
N ALA A 392 -24.41 -17.31 -2.89
CA ALA A 392 -24.97 -18.66 -2.79
C ALA A 392 -24.95 -19.38 -4.15
N ALA A 393 -25.29 -18.68 -5.23
CA ALA A 393 -25.20 -19.21 -6.59
C ALA A 393 -23.75 -19.47 -7.03
N ALA A 394 -22.81 -18.57 -6.68
CA ALA A 394 -21.41 -18.68 -7.07
C ALA A 394 -20.64 -19.76 -6.29
N PHE A 395 -20.91 -19.91 -4.99
CA PHE A 395 -20.09 -20.74 -4.09
C PHE A 395 -20.81 -21.98 -3.58
N GLY A 396 -22.14 -22.02 -3.59
CA GLY A 396 -22.91 -23.11 -2.99
C GLY A 396 -22.51 -23.33 -1.52
N ASN A 397 -22.08 -24.55 -1.18
CA ASN A 397 -21.59 -24.90 0.16
C ASN A 397 -20.07 -24.70 0.34
N ASN A 398 -19.39 -24.00 -0.57
CA ASN A 398 -17.98 -23.64 -0.41
C ASN A 398 -17.83 -22.47 0.56
N TYR A 399 -17.96 -22.77 1.85
CA TYR A 399 -17.84 -21.79 2.93
C TYR A 399 -16.47 -21.13 3.01
N ALA A 400 -15.42 -21.82 2.55
CA ALA A 400 -14.07 -21.27 2.50
C ALA A 400 -13.99 -20.10 1.50
N ALA A 401 -14.58 -20.25 0.31
CA ALA A 401 -14.68 -19.17 -0.69
C ALA A 401 -15.58 -18.03 -0.20
N ALA A 402 -16.69 -18.35 0.49
CA ALA A 402 -17.58 -17.34 1.08
C ALA A 402 -16.88 -16.51 2.17
N LEU A 403 -16.08 -17.13 3.04
CA LEU A 403 -15.26 -16.45 4.04
C LEU A 403 -14.22 -15.55 3.38
N ASP A 404 -13.49 -16.05 2.38
CA ASP A 404 -12.50 -15.24 1.67
C ASP A 404 -13.15 -14.03 0.97
N HIS A 405 -14.28 -14.24 0.30
CA HIS A 405 -15.05 -13.15 -0.29
C HIS A 405 -15.45 -12.11 0.75
N TRP A 406 -15.98 -12.52 1.90
CA TRP A 406 -16.35 -11.56 2.95
C TRP A 406 -15.15 -10.73 3.44
N ARG A 407 -14.03 -11.41 3.71
CA ARG A 407 -12.83 -10.78 4.27
C ARG A 407 -12.17 -9.79 3.32
N VAL A 408 -12.19 -10.07 2.01
CA VAL A 408 -11.53 -9.23 1.01
C VAL A 408 -12.50 -8.30 0.27
N GLN A 409 -13.81 -8.52 0.31
CA GLN A 409 -14.81 -7.74 -0.44
C GLN A 409 -16.05 -7.43 0.40
N GLY A 410 -16.71 -8.46 0.93
CA GLY A 410 -18.04 -8.33 1.55
C GLY A 410 -18.12 -7.32 2.69
N LEU A 411 -17.11 -7.25 3.55
CA LEU A 411 -17.05 -6.24 4.62
C LEU A 411 -16.95 -4.81 4.05
N PHE A 412 -16.15 -4.61 3.01
CA PHE A 412 -15.96 -3.31 2.35
C PHE A 412 -17.22 -2.83 1.62
N GLU A 413 -18.04 -3.76 1.13
CA GLU A 413 -19.37 -3.49 0.54
C GLU A 413 -20.47 -3.28 1.59
N GLY A 414 -20.14 -3.55 2.86
CA GLY A 414 -21.07 -3.53 3.99
C GLY A 414 -22.14 -4.62 3.90
N ARG A 415 -21.81 -5.77 3.30
CA ARG A 415 -22.70 -6.92 3.30
C ARG A 415 -22.79 -7.50 4.70
N ARG A 416 -24.01 -7.61 5.22
CA ARG A 416 -24.30 -8.19 6.53
C ARG A 416 -23.95 -9.68 6.53
N ALA A 417 -23.20 -10.12 7.52
CA ALA A 417 -22.72 -11.50 7.62
C ALA A 417 -23.17 -12.24 8.88
N SER A 418 -23.98 -11.62 9.74
CA SER A 418 -24.66 -12.33 10.81
C SER A 418 -26.01 -11.68 11.14
N ALA A 419 -26.87 -12.43 11.82
CA ALA A 419 -28.12 -11.89 12.35
C ALA A 419 -27.87 -10.90 13.51
N ASP A 420 -26.75 -11.00 14.21
CA ASP A 420 -26.48 -10.25 15.44
C ASP A 420 -25.74 -8.92 15.21
N PHE A 421 -25.20 -8.70 14.02
CA PHE A 421 -24.51 -7.45 13.68
C PHE A 421 -24.76 -7.03 12.23
N ASP A 422 -25.12 -5.76 12.06
CA ASP A 422 -25.33 -5.11 10.77
C ASP A 422 -24.48 -3.84 10.72
N VAL A 423 -23.36 -3.89 9.99
CA VAL A 423 -22.40 -2.79 9.94
C VAL A 423 -22.96 -1.52 9.31
N LYS A 424 -23.91 -1.64 8.37
CA LYS A 424 -24.58 -0.50 7.74
C LYS A 424 -25.50 0.17 8.75
N TYR A 425 -26.32 -0.62 9.45
CA TYR A 425 -27.16 -0.12 10.53
C TYR A 425 -26.32 0.52 11.64
N TYR A 426 -25.24 -0.14 12.06
CA TYR A 426 -24.39 0.35 13.13
C TYR A 426 -23.74 1.69 12.77
N LEU A 427 -23.15 1.81 11.58
CA LEU A 427 -22.58 3.08 11.14
C LEU A 427 -23.67 4.16 11.01
N ALA A 428 -24.80 3.87 10.36
CA ALA A 428 -25.90 4.81 10.18
C ALA A 428 -26.54 5.29 11.50
N SER A 429 -26.53 4.46 12.54
CA SER A 429 -27.14 4.76 13.84
C SER A 429 -26.21 5.51 14.79
N ASN A 430 -24.94 5.71 14.42
CA ASN A 430 -23.93 6.36 15.25
C ASN A 430 -23.34 7.58 14.52
N PRO A 431 -23.94 8.78 14.67
CA PRO A 431 -23.52 9.98 13.96
C PRO A 431 -22.07 10.40 14.22
N ASP A 432 -21.55 10.12 15.42
CA ASP A 432 -20.14 10.34 15.78
C ASP A 432 -19.20 9.51 14.91
N LEU A 433 -19.55 8.26 14.63
CA LEU A 433 -18.78 7.38 13.75
C LEU A 433 -18.91 7.77 12.28
N GLN A 434 -20.08 8.24 11.84
CA GLN A 434 -20.23 8.78 10.49
C GLN A 434 -19.39 10.04 10.27
N ALA A 435 -19.34 10.92 11.27
CA ALA A 435 -18.47 12.09 11.22
C ALA A 435 -16.98 11.70 11.19
N ALA A 436 -16.57 10.69 11.96
CA ALA A 436 -15.19 10.24 12.02
C ALA A 436 -14.74 9.44 10.79
N PHE A 437 -15.59 8.56 10.26
CA PHE A 437 -15.20 7.57 9.25
C PHE A 437 -15.80 7.82 7.87
N GLY A 438 -16.87 8.62 7.79
CA GLY A 438 -17.71 8.79 6.60
C GLY A 438 -18.82 7.73 6.51
N ALA A 439 -19.70 7.87 5.52
CA ALA A 439 -20.92 7.05 5.41
C ALA A 439 -20.71 5.58 5.00
N THR A 440 -19.53 5.22 4.44
CA THR A 440 -19.28 3.90 3.85
C THR A 440 -18.05 3.19 4.39
N ASN A 441 -17.42 3.70 5.46
CA ASN A 441 -16.25 3.05 6.04
C ASN A 441 -16.64 1.93 7.00
N TYR A 442 -17.25 0.89 6.44
CA TYR A 442 -17.73 -0.27 7.19
C TYR A 442 -16.60 -1.02 7.92
N PRO A 443 -15.37 -1.19 7.39
CA PRO A 443 -14.28 -1.79 8.16
C PRO A 443 -13.94 -1.01 9.44
N ALA A 444 -13.88 0.33 9.39
CA ALA A 444 -13.64 1.13 10.60
C ALA A 444 -14.80 1.05 11.60
N ALA A 445 -16.04 0.99 11.11
CA ALA A 445 -17.21 0.79 11.97
C ALA A 445 -17.23 -0.59 12.63
N MET A 446 -16.85 -1.65 11.90
CA MET A 446 -16.66 -3.00 12.43
C MET A 446 -15.60 -3.04 13.53
N ASP A 447 -14.44 -2.45 13.28
CA ASP A 447 -13.37 -2.39 14.28
C ASP A 447 -13.82 -1.60 15.51
N HIS A 448 -14.48 -0.46 15.34
CA HIS A 448 -15.03 0.30 16.47
C HIS A 448 -16.05 -0.53 17.26
N TRP A 449 -16.96 -1.26 16.60
CA TRP A 449 -17.90 -2.16 17.26
C TRP A 449 -17.18 -3.17 18.16
N ILE A 450 -16.16 -3.85 17.62
CA ILE A 450 -15.44 -4.92 18.31
C ILE A 450 -14.58 -4.36 19.43
N PHE A 451 -13.87 -3.25 19.21
CA PHE A 451 -12.89 -2.72 20.15
C PHE A 451 -13.55 -2.00 21.33
N THR A 452 -14.67 -1.31 21.08
CA THR A 452 -15.25 -0.39 22.08
C THR A 452 -16.78 -0.39 22.08
N GLY A 453 -17.41 -0.37 20.91
CA GLY A 453 -18.84 -0.11 20.76
C GLY A 453 -19.74 -1.09 21.50
N ARG A 454 -19.41 -2.38 21.48
CA ARG A 454 -20.13 -3.41 22.22
C ARG A 454 -20.02 -3.21 23.73
N ALA A 455 -18.83 -2.88 24.24
CA ALA A 455 -18.61 -2.62 25.65
C ALA A 455 -19.32 -1.33 26.13
N GLN A 456 -19.50 -0.37 25.23
CA GLN A 456 -20.29 0.85 25.47
C GLN A 456 -21.81 0.61 25.44
N GLY A 457 -22.27 -0.60 25.13
CA GLY A 457 -23.70 -0.91 25.01
C GLY A 457 -24.36 -0.33 23.75
N ARG A 458 -23.59 0.04 22.72
CA ARG A 458 -24.17 0.49 21.44
C ARG A 458 -24.96 -0.66 20.81
N ARG A 459 -25.98 -0.33 20.02
CA ARG A 459 -26.80 -1.33 19.33
C ARG A 459 -26.20 -1.68 17.98
N GLY A 460 -25.83 -2.95 17.78
CA GLY A 460 -25.17 -3.44 16.57
C GLY A 460 -26.11 -3.90 15.44
N ALA A 461 -27.39 -4.10 15.72
CA ALA A 461 -28.39 -4.56 14.74
C ALA A 461 -29.79 -3.97 15.06
N PRO A 462 -30.70 -3.85 14.05
CA PRO A 462 -32.03 -3.23 14.17
C PRO A 462 -32.96 -3.75 15.25
#